data_AF-F9RE81-F1
#
_entry.id   AF-F9RE81-F1
#
_cell.length_a   1.000
_cell.length_b   1.000
_cell.length_c   1.000
_cell.angle_alpha   90.00
_cell.angle_beta   90.00
_cell.angle_gamma   90.00
#
_symmetry.space_group_name_H-M   'P 1'
#
loop_
_entity.id
_entity.type
_entity.pdbx_description
1 polymer ?
#
loop_
_entity_poly.entity_id
_entity_poly.type
_entity_poly.pdbx_seq_one_letter_code
_entity_poly.pdbx_strand_id
1 'polypeptide(L)'
;MFNYNLIVEKLDSGELKARRVWLGVGKREIAIEEVLWCPQNGLQSASMEHPELNEYGHLEILKSQGNTILSNYKTHYEEHRKSLNFVASPCTLLSVPFEISKHWNALMNGKKIELDYTVMKVQAHTGITLQKRNIQDKIVMSVTPKNWFWKVLFGSTDFHFNSETYGLEKIEGLLEPRDRNRKGKYVEYLGLAQFDTAMDLSIIRGDNNV
;
A
#
# COMPACT_ATOMS: atom_id res chain seq x y z
N MET A 1 -5.82 18.79 -6.73
CA MET A 1 -6.66 17.96 -5.85
C MET A 1 -6.88 16.65 -6.58
N PHE A 2 -6.57 15.53 -5.94
CA PHE A 2 -6.84 14.19 -6.47
C PHE A 2 -8.02 13.60 -5.72
N ASN A 3 -8.82 12.77 -6.39
CA ASN A 3 -9.78 11.92 -5.71
C ASN A 3 -9.23 10.50 -5.61
N TYR A 4 -9.62 9.81 -4.55
CA TYR A 4 -9.16 8.48 -4.20
C TYR A 4 -10.35 7.54 -4.18
N ASN A 5 -10.43 6.65 -5.17
CA ASN A 5 -11.44 5.60 -5.20
C ASN A 5 -10.80 4.29 -4.76
N LEU A 6 -11.36 3.66 -3.74
CA LEU A 6 -10.91 2.37 -3.24
C LEU A 6 -12.07 1.40 -3.21
N ILE A 7 -11.86 0.25 -3.83
CA ILE A 7 -12.79 -0.87 -3.86
C ILE A 7 -12.08 -2.04 -3.20
N VAL A 8 -12.76 -2.71 -2.26
CA VAL A 8 -12.28 -3.94 -1.64
C VAL A 8 -13.38 -4.99 -1.73
N GLU A 9 -13.03 -6.14 -2.26
CA GLU A 9 -13.93 -7.27 -2.48
C GLU A 9 -13.33 -8.50 -1.82
N LYS A 10 -14.15 -9.25 -1.09
CA LYS A 10 -13.78 -10.58 -0.61
C LYS A 10 -14.20 -11.61 -1.65
N LEU A 11 -13.23 -12.41 -2.10
CA LEU A 11 -13.46 -13.49 -3.05
C LEU A 11 -13.98 -14.74 -2.33
N ASP A 12 -14.66 -15.62 -3.05
CA ASP A 12 -15.20 -16.88 -2.52
C ASP A 12 -14.10 -17.80 -1.94
N SER A 13 -12.90 -17.71 -2.49
CA SER A 13 -11.70 -18.42 -2.04
C SER A 13 -11.10 -17.85 -0.75
N GLY A 14 -11.60 -16.71 -0.26
CA GLY A 14 -11.24 -16.11 1.03
C GLY A 14 -10.19 -15.00 0.93
N GLU A 15 -9.54 -14.82 -0.22
CA GLU A 15 -8.67 -13.67 -0.49
C GLU A 15 -9.47 -12.38 -0.62
N LEU A 16 -8.78 -11.26 -0.40
CA LEU A 16 -9.26 -9.93 -0.69
C LEU A 16 -8.62 -9.42 -1.98
N LYS A 17 -9.46 -8.93 -2.87
CA LYS A 17 -9.04 -8.12 -4.01
C LYS A 17 -9.30 -6.66 -3.67
N ALA A 18 -8.27 -5.82 -3.77
CA ALA A 18 -8.44 -4.39 -3.60
C ALA A 18 -7.95 -3.65 -4.84
N ARG A 19 -8.70 -2.63 -5.24
CA ARG A 19 -8.36 -1.75 -6.36
C ARG A 19 -8.42 -0.30 -5.89
N ARG A 20 -7.32 0.41 -6.08
CA ARG A 20 -7.17 1.84 -5.83
C ARG A 20 -7.04 2.58 -7.15
N VAL A 21 -7.84 3.62 -7.36
CA VAL A 21 -7.77 4.51 -8.52
C VAL A 21 -7.60 5.95 -8.05
N TRP A 22 -6.51 6.58 -8.49
CA TRP A 22 -6.26 8.00 -8.31
C TRP A 22 -6.79 8.78 -9.50
N LEU A 23 -7.67 9.73 -9.21
CA LEU A 23 -8.33 10.56 -10.21
C LEU A 23 -7.80 12.00 -10.16
N GLY A 24 -7.39 12.52 -11.31
CA GLY A 24 -7.02 13.90 -11.53
C GLY A 24 -8.19 14.84 -11.79
N VAL A 25 -7.84 16.08 -12.15
CA VAL A 25 -8.81 17.08 -12.64
C VAL A 25 -9.55 16.52 -13.85
N GLY A 26 -10.88 16.68 -13.87
CA GLY A 26 -11.73 16.11 -14.93
C GLY A 26 -11.98 14.61 -14.82
N LYS A 27 -11.75 14.00 -13.64
CA LYS A 27 -11.95 12.55 -13.38
C LYS A 27 -11.06 11.64 -14.25
N ARG A 28 -9.92 12.15 -14.71
CA ARG A 28 -8.94 11.36 -15.45
C ARG A 28 -8.21 10.39 -14.53
N GLU A 29 -8.06 9.13 -14.92
CA GLU A 29 -7.28 8.15 -14.16
C GLU A 29 -5.78 8.42 -14.32
N ILE A 30 -5.08 8.60 -13.19
CA ILE A 30 -3.65 8.92 -13.15
C ILE A 30 -2.82 7.71 -12.76
N ALA A 31 -3.31 6.98 -11.77
CA ALA A 31 -2.66 5.80 -11.24
C ALA A 31 -3.72 4.81 -10.77
N ILE A 32 -3.51 3.56 -11.13
CA ILE A 32 -4.34 2.44 -10.74
C ILE A 32 -3.43 1.44 -10.05
N GLU A 33 -3.86 0.91 -8.92
CA GLU A 33 -3.19 -0.18 -8.24
C GLU A 33 -4.21 -1.26 -7.90
N GLU A 34 -3.83 -2.51 -8.13
CA GLU A 34 -4.61 -3.65 -7.65
C GLU A 34 -3.73 -4.54 -6.79
N VAL A 35 -4.31 -5.14 -5.76
CA VAL A 35 -3.66 -6.18 -4.97
C VAL A 35 -4.60 -7.35 -4.77
N LEU A 36 -4.02 -8.55 -4.75
CA LEU A 36 -4.64 -9.75 -4.21
C LEU A 36 -3.93 -10.10 -2.90
N TRP A 37 -4.69 -10.23 -1.82
CA TRP A 37 -4.17 -10.39 -0.48
C TRP A 37 -4.88 -11.53 0.26
N CYS A 38 -4.13 -12.38 0.93
CA CYS A 38 -4.63 -13.54 1.67
C CYS A 38 -4.39 -13.35 3.18
N PRO A 39 -5.38 -13.58 4.07
CA PRO A 39 -5.19 -13.46 5.52
C PRO A 39 -4.02 -14.27 6.07
N GLN A 40 -3.84 -15.49 5.56
CA GLN A 40 -2.79 -16.41 6.00
C GLN A 40 -1.43 -16.01 5.44
N ASN A 41 -1.37 -15.71 4.14
CA ASN A 41 -0.12 -15.57 3.40
C ASN A 41 0.31 -14.12 3.12
N GLY A 42 -0.52 -13.13 3.45
CA GLY A 42 -0.27 -11.72 3.12
C GLY A 42 -0.48 -11.41 1.63
N LEU A 43 0.27 -10.44 1.12
CA LEU A 43 0.22 -10.05 -0.30
C LEU A 43 0.56 -11.23 -1.22
N GLN A 44 -0.31 -11.53 -2.18
CA GLN A 44 -0.13 -12.60 -3.18
C GLN A 44 0.29 -12.03 -4.53
N SER A 45 -0.35 -10.92 -4.94
CA SER A 45 0.04 -10.18 -6.13
C SER A 45 -0.27 -8.70 -5.98
N ALA A 46 0.45 -7.89 -6.75
CA ALA A 46 0.17 -6.47 -6.89
C ALA A 46 0.40 -6.05 -8.34
N SER A 47 -0.42 -5.14 -8.84
CA SER A 47 -0.21 -4.49 -10.13
C SER A 47 -0.34 -2.99 -9.99
N MET A 48 0.40 -2.25 -10.82
CA MET A 48 0.23 -0.83 -11.01
C MET A 48 0.07 -0.52 -12.49
N GLU A 49 -0.76 0.47 -12.79
CA GLU A 49 -0.89 1.06 -14.11
C GLU A 49 -0.88 2.57 -13.98
N HIS A 50 -0.10 3.22 -14.84
CA HIS A 50 -0.08 4.67 -15.02
C HIS A 50 -0.48 4.96 -16.47
N PRO A 51 -1.78 5.12 -16.77
CA PRO A 51 -2.27 5.24 -18.14
C PRO A 51 -1.60 6.37 -18.93
N GLU A 52 -1.34 7.51 -18.29
CA GLU A 52 -0.69 8.66 -18.94
C GLU A 52 0.79 8.43 -19.31
N LEU A 53 1.43 7.51 -18.59
CA LEU A 53 2.82 7.14 -18.78
C LEU A 53 2.97 5.92 -19.67
N ASN A 54 1.85 5.25 -19.97
CA ASN A 54 1.82 3.92 -20.57
C ASN A 54 2.82 3.01 -19.86
N GLU A 55 2.77 3.00 -18.52
CA GLU A 55 3.66 2.24 -17.65
C GLU A 55 2.81 1.26 -16.84
N TYR A 56 3.24 0.00 -16.85
CA TYR A 56 2.61 -1.10 -16.14
C TYR A 56 3.66 -1.82 -15.31
N GLY A 57 3.30 -2.16 -14.08
CA GLY A 57 4.09 -2.98 -13.19
C GLY A 57 3.25 -4.12 -12.65
N HIS A 58 3.86 -5.29 -12.51
CA HIS A 58 3.26 -6.45 -11.86
C HIS A 58 4.24 -7.07 -10.89
N LEU A 59 3.71 -7.69 -9.85
CA LEU A 59 4.41 -8.45 -8.84
C LEU A 59 3.58 -9.68 -8.50
N GLU A 60 4.19 -10.85 -8.59
CA GLU A 60 3.65 -12.11 -8.07
C GLU A 60 4.54 -12.61 -6.95
N ILE A 61 3.91 -13.11 -5.89
CA ILE A 61 4.60 -13.50 -4.67
C ILE A 61 4.41 -15.00 -4.45
N LEU A 62 5.53 -15.70 -4.34
CA LEU A 62 5.62 -17.11 -4.02
C LEU A 62 6.49 -17.24 -2.77
N LYS A 63 5.84 -17.36 -1.61
CA LYS A 63 6.51 -17.35 -0.28
C LYS A 63 7.32 -16.06 -0.09
N SER A 64 8.64 -16.17 0.05
CA SER A 64 9.56 -15.05 0.22
C SER A 64 10.14 -14.51 -1.09
N GLN A 65 9.73 -15.05 -2.24
CA GLN A 65 10.21 -14.61 -3.55
C GLN A 65 9.13 -13.85 -4.30
N GLY A 66 9.50 -12.72 -4.87
CA GLY A 66 8.65 -11.90 -5.73
C GLY A 66 9.17 -11.89 -7.16
N ASN A 67 8.35 -12.21 -8.14
CA ASN A 67 8.66 -12.00 -9.55
C ASN A 67 7.97 -10.73 -10.00
N THR A 68 8.76 -9.73 -10.41
CA THR A 68 8.23 -8.45 -10.89
C THR A 68 8.49 -8.27 -12.37
N ILE A 69 7.51 -7.68 -13.03
CA ILE A 69 7.53 -7.28 -14.44
C ILE A 69 7.30 -5.77 -14.47
N LEU A 70 8.08 -5.08 -15.30
CA LEU A 70 7.88 -3.68 -15.60
C LEU A 70 7.89 -3.50 -17.12
N SER A 71 6.87 -2.83 -17.66
CA SER A 71 6.80 -2.45 -19.07
C SER A 71 6.42 -0.98 -19.16
N ASN A 72 7.07 -0.23 -20.05
CA ASN A 72 6.71 1.15 -20.29
C ASN A 72 7.00 1.61 -21.73
N TYR A 73 6.37 2.70 -22.14
CA TYR A 73 6.58 3.27 -23.48
C TYR A 73 8.04 3.66 -23.79
N LYS A 74 8.85 4.06 -22.80
CA LYS A 74 10.24 4.48 -23.04
C LYS A 74 11.14 3.31 -23.44
N THR A 75 10.79 2.10 -23.02
CA THR A 75 11.46 0.86 -23.43
C THR A 75 10.72 0.17 -24.59
N HIS A 76 9.88 0.90 -25.34
CA HIS A 76 9.04 0.32 -26.39
C HIS A 76 8.21 -0.88 -25.91
N TYR A 77 7.76 -0.83 -24.67
CA TYR A 77 7.00 -1.90 -24.00
C TYR A 77 7.76 -3.21 -23.78
N GLU A 78 9.10 -3.22 -23.94
CA GLU A 78 9.91 -4.37 -23.52
C GLU A 78 9.70 -4.64 -22.02
N GLU A 79 9.38 -5.90 -21.72
CA GLU A 79 9.19 -6.36 -20.35
C GLU A 79 10.53 -6.59 -19.66
N HIS A 80 10.81 -5.79 -18.64
CA HIS A 80 11.93 -6.04 -17.77
C HIS A 80 11.48 -6.89 -16.58
N ARG A 81 12.06 -8.10 -16.45
CA ARG A 81 11.72 -9.06 -15.40
C ARG A 81 12.83 -9.10 -14.35
N LYS A 82 12.45 -9.06 -13.08
CA LYS A 82 13.40 -9.15 -11.96
C LYS A 82 12.80 -9.99 -10.84
N SER A 83 13.65 -10.76 -10.17
CA SER A 83 13.26 -11.49 -8.97
C SER A 83 13.72 -10.73 -7.73
N LEU A 84 12.87 -10.67 -6.72
CA LEU A 84 13.08 -10.01 -5.43
C LEU A 84 13.05 -11.06 -4.33
N ASN A 85 13.93 -10.93 -3.35
CA ASN A 85 13.96 -11.80 -2.18
C ASN A 85 13.57 -10.98 -0.95
N PHE A 86 12.40 -11.26 -0.42
CA PHE A 86 11.88 -10.58 0.76
C PHE A 86 12.42 -11.24 2.04
N VAL A 87 12.78 -10.41 3.00
CA VAL A 87 13.22 -10.81 4.34
C VAL A 87 12.04 -10.84 5.31
N ALA A 88 11.04 -9.99 5.08
CA ALA A 88 9.79 -9.92 5.84
C ALA A 88 8.57 -10.04 4.91
N SER A 89 7.34 -10.07 5.46
CA SER A 89 6.13 -10.13 4.63
C SER A 89 6.08 -8.92 3.69
N PRO A 90 5.93 -9.12 2.38
CA PRO A 90 5.87 -8.04 1.43
C PRO A 90 4.53 -7.30 1.51
N CYS A 91 4.55 -6.01 1.23
CA CYS A 91 3.36 -5.17 1.16
C CYS A 91 3.53 -4.04 0.13
N THR A 92 2.41 -3.46 -0.29
CA THR A 92 2.35 -2.17 -1.00
C THR A 92 1.60 -1.16 -0.15
N LEU A 93 1.56 0.11 -0.56
CA LEU A 93 0.80 1.13 0.16
C LEU A 93 -0.69 0.76 0.25
N LEU A 94 -1.25 0.12 -0.79
CA LEU A 94 -2.62 -0.36 -0.81
C LEU A 94 -2.85 -1.57 0.14
N SER A 95 -1.86 -2.44 0.31
CA SER A 95 -2.01 -3.63 1.16
C SER A 95 -1.65 -3.40 2.64
N VAL A 96 -0.99 -2.28 2.98
CA VAL A 96 -0.62 -1.95 4.37
C VAL A 96 -1.82 -1.96 5.33
N PRO A 97 -3.00 -1.38 5.01
CA PRO A 97 -4.19 -1.48 5.88
C PRO A 97 -4.58 -2.93 6.22
N PHE A 98 -4.36 -3.87 5.30
CA PHE A 98 -4.64 -5.28 5.51
C PHE A 98 -3.62 -5.91 6.46
N GLU A 99 -2.34 -5.57 6.30
CA GLU A 99 -1.29 -5.98 7.25
C GLU A 99 -1.52 -5.40 8.64
N ILE A 100 -1.96 -4.15 8.75
CA ILE A 100 -2.36 -3.54 10.04
C ILE A 100 -3.47 -4.37 10.69
N SER A 101 -4.48 -4.75 9.92
CA SER A 101 -5.63 -5.49 10.44
C SER A 101 -5.26 -6.93 10.83
N LYS A 102 -4.44 -7.60 10.03
CA LYS A 102 -3.86 -8.92 10.34
C LYS A 102 -3.06 -8.92 11.64
N HIS A 103 -2.32 -7.84 11.91
CA HIS A 103 -1.46 -7.71 13.08
C HIS A 103 -2.07 -6.87 14.21
N TRP A 104 -3.38 -6.62 14.19
CA TRP A 104 -4.04 -5.66 15.07
C TRP A 104 -3.72 -5.87 16.56
N ASN A 105 -3.93 -7.08 17.07
CA ASN A 105 -3.69 -7.41 18.48
C ASN A 105 -2.21 -7.23 18.88
N ALA A 106 -1.27 -7.54 17.99
CA ALA A 106 0.14 -7.34 18.25
C ALA A 106 0.48 -5.84 18.35
N LEU A 107 -0.03 -5.04 17.41
CA LEU A 107 0.18 -3.59 17.36
C LEU A 107 -0.45 -2.88 18.56
N MET A 108 -1.67 -3.28 18.94
CA MET A 108 -2.36 -2.73 20.11
C MET A 108 -1.62 -3.00 21.42
N ASN A 109 -0.91 -4.13 21.50
CA ASN A 109 -0.02 -4.49 22.60
C ASN A 109 1.39 -3.85 22.49
N GLY A 110 1.59 -2.89 21.57
CA GLY A 110 2.84 -2.16 21.42
C GLY A 110 3.95 -2.93 20.68
N LYS A 111 3.64 -4.10 20.09
CA LYS A 111 4.63 -4.83 19.28
C LYS A 111 4.92 -4.06 17.99
N LYS A 112 6.16 -4.15 17.54
CA LYS A 112 6.61 -3.68 16.23
C LYS A 112 6.51 -4.83 15.24
N ILE A 113 5.95 -4.56 14.06
CA ILE A 113 5.87 -5.51 12.96
C ILE A 113 6.80 -5.04 11.86
N GLU A 114 7.66 -5.93 11.36
CA GLU A 114 8.52 -5.64 10.22
C GLU A 114 7.88 -6.18 8.95
N LEU A 115 7.89 -5.37 7.88
CA LEU A 115 7.39 -5.71 6.56
C LEU A 115 8.39 -5.25 5.50
N ASP A 116 8.31 -5.81 4.31
CA ASP A 116 9.03 -5.34 3.13
C ASP A 116 8.10 -4.53 2.23
N TYR A 117 8.32 -3.22 2.15
CA TYR A 117 7.58 -2.34 1.26
C TYR A 117 8.10 -2.47 -0.16
N THR A 118 7.24 -2.89 -1.09
CA THR A 118 7.62 -3.12 -2.49
C THR A 118 7.33 -1.91 -3.36
N VAL A 119 8.31 -1.50 -4.15
CA VAL A 119 8.21 -0.43 -5.14
C VAL A 119 8.30 -1.03 -6.54
N MET A 120 7.14 -1.34 -7.13
CA MET A 120 7.03 -2.07 -8.40
C MET A 120 7.80 -1.39 -9.55
N LYS A 121 7.75 -0.05 -9.63
CA LYS A 121 8.40 0.72 -10.69
C LYS A 121 9.92 0.58 -10.78
N VAL A 122 10.60 0.52 -9.64
CA VAL A 122 12.07 0.35 -9.62
C VAL A 122 12.45 -1.10 -9.36
N GLN A 123 11.45 -1.98 -9.27
CA GLN A 123 11.62 -3.40 -9.00
C GLN A 123 12.54 -3.60 -7.80
N ALA A 124 12.18 -2.96 -6.69
CA ALA A 124 12.94 -2.99 -5.44
C ALA A 124 11.98 -3.05 -4.26
N HIS A 125 12.53 -3.34 -3.09
CA HIS A 125 11.82 -3.25 -1.83
C HIS A 125 12.70 -2.62 -0.75
N THR A 126 12.07 -2.16 0.31
CA THR A 126 12.76 -1.66 1.50
C THR A 126 12.04 -2.07 2.76
N GLY A 127 12.80 -2.41 3.80
CA GLY A 127 12.23 -2.75 5.10
C GLY A 127 11.54 -1.54 5.73
N ILE A 128 10.33 -1.77 6.23
CA ILE A 128 9.53 -0.83 7.00
C ILE A 128 9.17 -1.43 8.36
N THR A 129 8.86 -0.57 9.32
CA THR A 129 8.31 -0.96 10.61
C THR A 129 6.94 -0.35 10.78
N LEU A 130 5.98 -1.19 11.16
CA LEU A 130 4.64 -0.82 11.56
C LEU A 130 4.55 -0.82 13.08
N GLN A 131 4.06 0.28 13.66
CA GLN A 131 3.92 0.43 15.10
C GLN A 131 2.76 1.35 15.46
N LYS A 132 2.03 1.01 16.53
CA LYS A 132 1.06 1.93 17.14
C LYS A 132 1.77 3.15 17.74
N ARG A 133 1.27 4.34 17.43
CA ARG A 133 1.60 5.59 18.13
C ARG A 133 0.40 6.02 18.97
N ASN A 134 0.67 6.36 20.21
CA ASN A 134 -0.33 6.96 21.09
C ASN A 134 -0.32 8.46 20.85
N ILE A 135 -1.30 8.95 20.08
CA ILE A 135 -1.50 10.38 19.81
C ILE A 135 -2.90 10.72 20.32
N GLN A 136 -2.98 11.35 21.50
CA GLN A 136 -4.26 11.66 22.17
C GLN A 136 -5.14 10.39 22.30
N ASP A 137 -6.44 10.52 22.06
CA ASP A 137 -7.44 9.44 22.08
C ASP A 137 -7.60 8.75 20.73
N LYS A 138 -6.64 8.90 19.81
CA LYS A 138 -6.69 8.30 18.46
C LYS A 138 -5.82 7.07 18.36
N ILE A 139 -6.29 6.08 17.61
CA ILE A 139 -5.50 4.90 17.26
C ILE A 139 -4.74 5.20 15.97
N VAL A 140 -3.45 5.48 16.08
CA VAL A 140 -2.59 5.77 14.93
C VAL A 140 -1.59 4.63 14.73
N MET A 141 -1.56 4.08 13.52
CA MET A 141 -0.58 3.08 13.12
C MET A 141 0.41 3.72 12.15
N SER A 142 1.67 3.81 12.56
CA SER A 142 2.72 4.45 11.77
C SER A 142 3.57 3.43 11.06
N VAL A 143 3.74 3.64 9.76
CA VAL A 143 4.68 2.93 8.90
C VAL A 143 5.92 3.78 8.73
N THR A 144 7.07 3.27 9.14
CA THR A 144 8.34 4.02 9.11
C THR A 144 9.41 3.23 8.34
N PRO A 145 10.10 3.82 7.37
CA PRO A 145 11.25 3.19 6.72
C PRO A 145 12.35 2.85 7.72
N LYS A 146 12.94 1.66 7.60
CA LYS A 146 14.12 1.25 8.40
C LYS A 146 15.39 1.96 7.94
N ASN A 147 15.50 2.21 6.62
CA ASN A 147 16.63 2.94 6.06
C ASN A 147 16.54 4.44 6.41
N TRP A 148 17.62 5.00 6.97
CA TRP A 148 17.67 6.39 7.41
C TRP A 148 17.43 7.39 6.28
N PHE A 149 17.91 7.10 5.06
CA PHE A 149 17.75 7.98 3.92
C PHE A 149 16.28 8.08 3.52
N TRP A 150 15.58 6.95 3.41
CA TRP A 150 14.14 6.93 3.14
C TRP A 150 13.33 7.57 4.26
N LYS A 151 13.75 7.39 5.51
CA LYS A 151 13.13 8.04 6.65
C LYS A 151 13.27 9.56 6.62
N VAL A 152 14.40 10.09 6.14
CA VAL A 152 14.61 11.54 5.96
C VAL A 152 13.77 12.07 4.80
N LEU A 153 13.68 11.34 3.68
CA LEU A 153 12.94 11.79 2.50
C LEU A 153 11.42 11.74 2.67
N PHE A 154 10.90 10.67 3.24
CA PHE A 154 9.46 10.40 3.25
C PHE A 154 8.83 10.47 4.63
N GLY A 155 9.64 10.48 5.70
CA GLY A 155 9.13 10.39 7.06
C GLY A 155 8.40 9.07 7.32
N SER A 156 7.38 9.13 8.17
CA SER A 156 6.45 8.04 8.41
C SER A 156 5.14 8.27 7.65
N THR A 157 4.47 7.20 7.26
CA THR A 157 3.08 7.23 6.81
C THR A 157 2.18 6.76 7.95
N ASP A 158 1.27 7.61 8.39
CA ASP A 158 0.40 7.41 9.54
C ASP A 158 -1.02 7.05 9.06
N PHE A 159 -1.53 5.94 9.57
CA PHE A 159 -2.87 5.42 9.32
C PHE A 159 -3.73 5.67 10.55
N HIS A 160 -4.75 6.51 10.42
CA HIS A 160 -5.59 6.94 11.54
C HIS A 160 -6.89 6.14 11.56
N PHE A 161 -7.10 5.44 12.67
CA PHE A 161 -8.29 4.64 12.90
C PHE A 161 -9.22 5.32 13.90
N ASN A 162 -10.52 5.21 13.63
CA ASN A 162 -11.57 5.55 14.58
C ASN A 162 -11.44 4.67 15.83
N SER A 163 -11.58 5.23 17.03
CA SER A 163 -11.41 4.47 18.28
C SER A 163 -12.57 3.53 18.60
N GLU A 164 -13.78 3.80 18.08
CA GLU A 164 -15.00 3.04 18.37
C GLU A 164 -15.27 1.97 17.32
N THR A 165 -15.24 2.37 16.05
CA THR A 165 -15.54 1.47 14.91
C THR A 165 -14.29 0.77 14.38
N TYR A 166 -13.12 1.30 14.70
CA TYR A 166 -11.84 0.89 14.14
C TYR A 166 -11.74 0.93 12.61
N GLY A 167 -12.61 1.70 11.95
CA GLY A 167 -12.46 2.02 10.53
C GLY A 167 -11.28 2.96 10.28
N LEU A 168 -10.62 2.81 9.13
CA LEU A 168 -9.55 3.71 8.69
C LEU A 168 -10.15 5.01 8.16
N GLU A 169 -9.89 6.13 8.83
CA GLU A 169 -10.47 7.46 8.53
C GLU A 169 -9.61 8.27 7.57
N LYS A 170 -8.27 8.16 7.71
CA LYS A 170 -7.32 8.90 6.88
C LYS A 170 -5.92 8.30 6.88
N ILE A 171 -5.15 8.64 5.86
CA ILE A 171 -3.74 8.33 5.69
C ILE A 171 -2.97 9.65 5.55
N GLU A 172 -1.92 9.85 6.35
CA GLU A 172 -1.04 11.01 6.32
C GLU A 172 0.39 10.59 6.02
N GLY A 173 1.06 11.24 5.06
CA GLY A 173 2.41 10.88 4.63
C GLY A 173 2.45 10.50 3.16
N LEU A 174 3.15 9.42 2.80
CA LEU A 174 3.30 9.00 1.41
C LEU A 174 1.97 8.51 0.83
N LEU A 175 1.52 9.09 -0.28
CA LEU A 175 0.24 8.76 -0.94
C LEU A 175 0.39 8.08 -2.32
N GLU A 176 1.55 8.14 -2.97
CA GLU A 176 1.82 7.51 -4.29
C GLU A 176 0.76 7.67 -5.43
N PRO A 177 0.04 8.80 -5.61
CA PRO A 177 -0.89 8.99 -6.75
C PRO A 177 -0.19 9.22 -8.09
N ARG A 178 1.10 8.90 -8.20
CA ARG A 178 2.13 9.50 -9.07
C ARG A 178 1.59 10.11 -10.37
N ASP A 179 1.71 11.42 -10.47
CA ASP A 179 1.34 12.22 -11.64
C ASP A 179 2.60 12.67 -12.40
N ARG A 180 2.44 12.98 -13.69
CA ARG A 180 3.48 13.47 -14.58
C ARG A 180 3.66 14.98 -14.38
N ASN A 181 4.89 15.46 -14.24
CA ASN A 181 5.21 16.88 -14.49
C ASN A 181 5.75 17.09 -15.92
N ARG A 182 5.63 18.32 -16.44
CA ARG A 182 6.03 18.93 -17.74
C ARG A 182 7.47 18.65 -18.25
N LYS A 183 8.24 17.75 -17.62
CA LYS A 183 9.59 17.34 -18.05
C LYS A 183 9.85 15.83 -17.89
N GLY A 184 8.82 15.00 -17.70
CA GLY A 184 8.96 13.54 -17.64
C GLY A 184 9.55 12.95 -16.35
N LYS A 185 9.65 13.77 -15.28
CA LYS A 185 9.99 13.32 -13.92
C LYS A 185 8.71 13.05 -13.11
N TYR A 186 8.79 12.06 -12.24
CA TYR A 186 7.70 11.63 -11.35
C TYR A 186 7.70 12.50 -10.10
N VAL A 187 6.51 12.79 -9.58
CA VAL A 187 6.33 13.44 -8.29
C VAL A 187 5.72 12.42 -7.33
N GLU A 188 6.41 12.20 -6.21
CA GLU A 188 5.85 11.50 -5.07
C GLU A 188 5.20 12.52 -4.15
N TYR A 189 4.01 12.19 -3.66
CA TYR A 189 3.21 13.12 -2.88
C TYR A 189 3.24 12.69 -1.42
N LEU A 190 3.69 13.62 -0.58
CA LEU A 190 3.38 13.61 0.83
C LEU A 190 2.11 14.44 1.02
N GLY A 191 1.12 13.89 1.71
CA GLY A 191 -0.14 14.58 1.90
C GLY A 191 -1.10 13.85 2.81
N LEU A 192 -2.36 14.25 2.71
CA LEU A 192 -3.49 13.68 3.44
C LEU A 192 -4.47 13.07 2.43
N ALA A 193 -4.79 11.78 2.62
CA ALA A 193 -5.95 11.14 2.00
C ALA A 193 -6.98 10.89 3.10
N GLN A 194 -8.11 11.60 3.04
CA GLN A 194 -9.21 11.45 3.97
C GLN A 194 -10.38 10.75 3.28
N PHE A 195 -10.96 9.76 3.93
CA PHE A 195 -12.08 9.00 3.38
C PHE A 195 -13.41 9.65 3.77
N ASP A 196 -14.33 9.77 2.82
CA ASP A 196 -15.70 10.26 3.08
C ASP A 196 -16.46 9.30 4.01
N THR A 197 -16.19 8.01 3.89
CA THR A 197 -16.66 6.95 4.79
C THR A 197 -15.46 6.15 5.26
N ALA A 198 -15.29 6.01 6.57
CA ALA A 198 -14.18 5.24 7.13
C ALA A 198 -14.17 3.82 6.54
N MET A 199 -13.00 3.39 6.08
CA MET A 199 -12.84 2.07 5.48
C MET A 199 -12.93 1.00 6.56
N ASP A 200 -13.97 0.17 6.48
CA ASP A 200 -14.14 -0.96 7.39
C ASP A 200 -13.20 -2.11 7.00
N LEU A 201 -12.32 -2.47 7.93
CA LEU A 201 -11.37 -3.58 7.80
C LEU A 201 -11.72 -4.75 8.73
N SER A 202 -12.88 -4.70 9.40
CA SER A 202 -13.36 -5.74 10.32
C SER A 202 -13.39 -7.13 9.66
N ILE A 203 -13.69 -7.19 8.36
CA ILE A 203 -13.70 -8.41 7.56
C ILE A 203 -12.36 -9.18 7.57
N ILE A 204 -11.24 -8.49 7.83
CA ILE A 204 -9.89 -9.06 7.93
C ILE A 204 -9.56 -9.46 9.36
N ARG A 205 -10.06 -8.68 10.32
CA ARG A 205 -9.79 -8.88 11.74
C ARG A 205 -10.42 -10.14 12.28
N GLY A 206 -11.38 -10.70 11.53
CA GLY A 206 -11.98 -12.02 11.67
C GLY A 206 -11.98 -12.44 13.11
N ASP A 207 -13.02 -12.01 13.86
CA ASP A 207 -13.25 -12.35 15.26
C ASP A 207 -12.45 -13.58 15.69
N ASN A 208 -11.26 -13.34 16.23
CA ASN A 208 -10.66 -14.24 17.21
C ASN A 208 -11.42 -14.05 18.53
N ASN A 209 -12.75 -14.07 18.47
CA ASN A 209 -13.62 -14.27 19.63
C ASN A 209 -13.63 -15.78 19.91
N VAL A 210 -12.51 -16.27 20.43
CA VAL A 210 -12.46 -17.19 21.57
C VAL A 210 -11.18 -16.87 22.36
#